data_AF-A0A7K4AN63-F1
#
_entry.id   AF-A0A7K4AN63-F1
#
_cell.length_a   1.000
_cell.length_b   1.000
_cell.length_c   1.000
_cell.angle_alpha   90.00
_cell.angle_beta   90.00
_cell.angle_gamma   90.00
#
_symmetry.space_group_name_H-M   'P 1'
#
loop_
_entity.id
_entity.type
_entity.pdbx_description
1 polymer ?
#
loop_
_entity_poly.entity_id
_entity_poly.type
_entity_poly.pdbx_seq_one_letter_code
_entity_poly.pdbx_strand_id
1 'polypeptide(L)'
;MNLIVVLLNCAIVIYRTSHLGNSVRCRHGRYRCARRIEKIPSVTFYKPEGVPSWSMQVVEISYAELEAVRLIDIEGLTQEEASARMGISRRSFWNDLASARKKIAHALVGGHAIQFVGGAPSEHITKNEHNKGGKENAKI
;
A
#
# COMPACT_ATOMS: atom_id res chain seq x y z
N MET A 1 19.98 13.67 -41.05
CA MET A 1 20.17 14.27 -39.71
C MET A 1 19.20 13.68 -38.68
N ASN A 2 19.06 12.35 -38.56
CA ASN A 2 18.17 11.72 -37.55
C ASN A 2 18.66 10.31 -37.16
N LEU A 3 19.93 10.19 -36.76
CA LEU A 3 20.45 8.94 -36.19
C LEU A 3 21.26 9.16 -34.88
N ILE A 4 21.65 10.40 -34.56
CA ILE A 4 22.46 10.73 -33.38
C ILE A 4 21.62 10.95 -32.11
N VAL A 5 20.33 11.31 -32.22
CA VAL A 5 19.47 11.58 -31.04
C VAL A 5 18.88 10.34 -30.37
N VAL A 6 18.83 9.17 -31.04
CA VAL A 6 18.30 7.93 -30.45
C VAL A 6 19.37 7.22 -29.60
N LEU A 7 20.64 7.27 -30.01
CA LEU A 7 21.72 6.62 -29.27
C LEU A 7 22.17 7.41 -28.03
N LEU A 8 21.96 8.73 -27.99
CA LEU A 8 22.27 9.52 -26.79
C LEU A 8 21.24 9.38 -25.66
N ASN A 9 19.97 9.07 -25.98
CA ASN A 9 18.96 8.78 -24.94
C ASN A 9 19.06 7.34 -24.40
N CYS A 10 19.74 6.44 -25.10
CA CYS A 10 19.89 5.05 -24.64
C CYS A 10 21.08 4.85 -23.69
N ALA A 11 22.10 5.71 -23.75
CA ALA A 11 23.30 5.58 -22.93
C ALA A 11 23.18 6.16 -21.50
N ILE A 12 22.23 7.08 -21.27
CA ILE A 12 22.07 7.72 -19.94
C ILE A 12 21.36 6.80 -18.94
N VAL A 13 20.60 5.79 -19.40
CA VAL A 13 19.86 4.87 -18.52
C VAL A 13 20.75 3.76 -17.92
N ILE A 14 21.99 3.58 -18.38
CA ILE A 14 22.77 2.37 -18.04
C ILE A 14 23.99 2.63 -17.14
N TYR A 15 24.47 3.88 -16.98
CA TYR A 15 25.72 4.16 -16.25
C TYR A 15 25.55 4.99 -14.98
N ARG A 16 24.65 4.61 -14.07
CA ARG A 16 24.81 5.00 -12.65
C ARG A 16 24.02 4.17 -11.62
N THR A 17 23.88 2.87 -11.81
CA THR A 17 23.43 1.96 -10.74
C THR A 17 24.62 1.40 -9.96
N SER A 18 25.53 2.27 -9.55
CA SER A 18 26.63 1.91 -8.64
C SER A 18 26.16 2.08 -7.19
N HIS A 19 26.00 0.95 -6.52
CA HIS A 19 25.97 0.78 -5.06
C HIS A 19 24.81 1.41 -4.27
N LEU A 20 23.74 0.61 -4.10
CA LEU A 20 23.18 0.40 -2.76
C LEU A 20 22.93 -1.11 -2.55
N GLY A 21 24.02 -1.82 -2.32
CA GLY A 21 23.96 -3.12 -1.66
C GLY A 21 23.60 -2.89 -0.19
N ASN A 22 22.35 -3.13 0.17
CA ASN A 22 21.97 -3.43 1.55
C ASN A 22 21.34 -4.82 1.56
N SER A 23 22.14 -5.80 1.96
CA SER A 23 21.69 -7.17 2.18
C SER A 23 20.77 -7.20 3.40
N VAL A 24 19.49 -6.88 3.19
CA VAL A 24 18.44 -7.14 4.18
C VAL A 24 18.35 -8.66 4.32
N ARG A 25 19.07 -9.20 5.30
CA ARG A 25 19.09 -10.64 5.60
C ARG A 25 17.74 -11.03 6.18
N CYS A 26 16.80 -11.41 5.32
CA CYS A 26 15.62 -12.14 5.74
C CYS A 26 16.08 -13.52 6.23
N ARG A 27 16.18 -13.70 7.55
CA ARG A 27 16.56 -14.98 8.13
C ARG A 27 15.49 -16.03 7.82
N HIS A 28 15.94 -17.26 7.57
CA HIS A 28 15.12 -18.41 7.18
C HIS A 28 13.95 -18.64 8.17
N GLY A 29 12.72 -18.62 7.64
CA GLY A 29 11.46 -18.84 8.37
C GLY A 29 10.24 -18.18 7.71
N ARG A 30 9.03 -18.51 8.20
CA ARG A 30 7.69 -18.05 7.74
C ARG A 30 7.39 -16.58 8.11
N TYR A 31 8.40 -15.72 8.18
CA TYR A 31 8.23 -14.32 8.58
C TYR A 31 8.46 -13.40 7.39
N ARG A 32 7.60 -12.39 7.25
CA ARG A 32 7.79 -11.38 6.20
C ARG A 32 9.04 -10.56 6.50
N CYS A 33 9.84 -10.28 5.47
CA CYS A 33 10.96 -9.36 5.57
C CYS A 33 10.47 -8.00 6.12
N ALA A 34 11.26 -7.41 7.01
CA ALA A 34 11.03 -6.05 7.48
C ALA A 34 11.06 -5.09 6.28
N ARG A 35 10.14 -4.13 6.27
CA ARG A 35 10.02 -3.12 5.22
C ARG A 35 10.53 -1.80 5.76
N ARG A 36 11.39 -1.14 5.00
CA ARG A 36 11.77 0.23 5.30
C ARG A 36 10.66 1.16 4.83
N ILE A 37 10.16 1.99 5.74
CA ILE A 37 9.15 3.02 5.48
C ILE A 37 9.83 4.36 5.76
N GLU A 38 9.91 5.22 4.77
CA GLU A 38 10.60 6.51 4.93
C GLU A 38 9.65 7.61 5.42
N LYS A 39 8.36 7.52 5.07
CA LYS A 39 7.38 8.53 5.40
C LYS A 39 6.17 7.93 6.11
N ILE A 40 5.97 8.34 7.36
CA ILE A 40 4.76 8.02 8.12
C ILE A 40 3.72 9.12 7.81
N PRO A 41 2.47 8.75 7.46
CA PRO A 41 1.44 9.75 7.19
C PRO A 41 1.08 10.51 8.48
N SER A 42 0.86 11.82 8.37
CA SER A 42 0.36 12.64 9.48
C SER A 42 -1.13 12.40 9.74
N VAL A 43 -1.87 12.06 8.69
CA VAL A 43 -3.30 11.71 8.76
C VAL A 43 -3.44 10.20 8.69
N THR A 44 -3.97 9.60 9.75
CA THR A 44 -4.14 8.15 9.87
C THR A 44 -5.54 7.67 9.51
N PHE A 45 -6.50 8.56 9.30
CA PHE A 45 -7.90 8.20 9.03
C PHE A 45 -8.53 9.15 8.00
N TYR A 46 -9.12 8.59 6.94
CA TYR A 46 -9.93 9.30 5.97
C TYR A 46 -11.37 8.78 6.02
N LYS A 47 -12.31 9.71 6.04
CA LYS A 47 -13.75 9.42 6.09
C LYS A 47 -14.47 10.10 4.94
N PRO A 48 -15.32 9.40 4.17
CA PRO A 48 -16.19 10.03 3.20
C PRO A 48 -17.31 10.83 3.88
N GLU A 49 -17.65 11.96 3.28
CA GLU A 49 -18.70 12.84 3.77
C GLU A 49 -20.10 12.21 3.61
N GLY A 50 -21.03 12.55 4.50
CA GLY A 50 -22.44 12.14 4.39
C GLY A 50 -22.75 10.71 4.84
N VAL A 51 -21.74 9.90 5.19
CA VAL A 51 -21.97 8.52 5.64
C VAL A 51 -21.86 8.43 7.19
N PRO A 52 -22.90 7.92 7.88
CA PRO A 52 -22.90 7.81 9.32
C PRO A 52 -21.87 6.79 9.83
N SER A 53 -21.29 7.05 11.01
CA SER A 53 -20.19 6.25 11.57
C SER A 53 -20.56 4.82 11.94
N TRP A 54 -21.84 4.53 12.19
CA TRP A 54 -22.31 3.23 12.72
C TRP A 54 -22.52 2.15 11.65
N SER A 55 -22.65 2.53 10.37
CA SER A 55 -22.85 1.61 9.24
C SER A 55 -21.69 1.62 8.25
N MET A 56 -20.67 2.42 8.51
CA MET A 56 -19.52 2.60 7.63
C MET A 56 -18.50 1.47 7.83
N GLN A 57 -18.13 0.80 6.75
CA GLN A 57 -16.97 -0.11 6.79
C GLN A 57 -15.67 0.70 6.75
N VAL A 58 -14.65 0.18 7.42
CA VAL A 58 -13.31 0.76 7.44
C VAL A 58 -12.38 -0.21 6.72
N VAL A 59 -11.65 0.31 5.73
CA VAL A 59 -10.61 -0.42 5.01
C VAL A 59 -9.27 -0.07 5.61
N GLU A 60 -8.59 -1.08 6.15
CA GLU A 60 -7.25 -0.92 6.73
C GLU A 60 -6.15 -1.06 5.69
N ILE A 61 -5.31 -0.03 5.58
CA ILE A 61 -4.13 0.00 4.73
C ILE A 61 -2.90 0.10 5.62
N SER A 62 -1.95 -0.82 5.46
CA SER A 62 -0.70 -0.77 6.23
C SER A 62 0.20 0.37 5.75
N TYR A 63 1.05 0.90 6.64
CA TYR A 63 2.05 1.89 6.24
C TYR A 63 2.99 1.39 5.13
N ALA A 64 3.25 0.08 5.09
CA ALA A 64 4.02 -0.56 4.02
C ALA A 64 3.32 -0.48 2.65
N GLU A 65 2.02 -0.75 2.62
CA GLU A 65 1.19 -0.65 1.42
C GLU A 65 1.11 0.79 0.93
N LEU A 66 0.93 1.74 1.85
CA LEU A 66 0.91 3.16 1.51
C LEU A 66 2.26 3.65 0.97
N GLU A 67 3.37 3.21 1.57
CA GLU A 67 4.71 3.55 1.10
C GLU A 67 4.96 3.04 -0.32
N ALA A 68 4.53 1.82 -0.64
CA ALA A 68 4.65 1.27 -1.99
C ALA A 68 3.90 2.13 -3.03
N VAL A 69 2.68 2.56 -2.70
CA VAL A 69 1.89 3.48 -3.55
C VAL A 69 2.61 4.82 -3.71
N ARG A 70 3.15 5.41 -2.63
CA ARG A 70 3.91 6.66 -2.72
C ARG A 70 5.09 6.55 -3.68
N LEU A 71 5.90 5.50 -3.55
CA LEU A 71 7.13 5.35 -4.34
C LEU A 71 6.86 5.17 -5.84
N ILE A 72 5.79 4.46 -6.22
CA ILE A 72 5.46 4.23 -7.64
C ILE A 72 4.56 5.33 -8.18
N ASP A 73 3.42 5.57 -7.55
CA ASP A 73 2.34 6.39 -8.11
C ASP A 73 2.57 7.89 -7.90
N ILE A 74 3.37 8.29 -6.90
CA ILE A 74 3.70 9.70 -6.62
C ILE A 74 5.13 10.04 -7.05
N GLU A 75 6.12 9.23 -6.67
CA GLU A 75 7.53 9.49 -7.02
C GLU A 75 7.92 8.98 -8.41
N GLY A 76 7.11 8.13 -9.04
CA GLY A 76 7.37 7.62 -10.39
C GLY A 76 8.56 6.68 -10.49
N LEU A 77 9.00 6.08 -9.38
CA LEU A 77 10.13 5.14 -9.40
C LEU A 77 9.78 3.86 -10.15
N THR A 78 10.79 3.18 -10.65
CA THR A 78 10.62 1.81 -11.16
C THR A 78 10.38 0.84 -10.00
N GLN A 79 9.78 -0.31 -10.31
CA GLN A 79 9.58 -1.38 -9.32
C GLN A 79 10.90 -1.85 -8.69
N GLU A 80 11.98 -1.88 -9.48
CA GLU A 80 13.31 -2.25 -9.02
C GLU A 80 13.83 -1.27 -7.98
N GLU A 81 13.84 0.02 -8.30
CA GLU A 81 14.28 1.09 -7.39
C GLU A 81 13.43 1.14 -6.12
N ALA A 82 12.10 1.06 -6.26
CA ALA A 82 11.19 1.12 -5.13
C ALA A 82 11.35 -0.09 -4.20
N SER A 83 11.50 -1.30 -4.76
CA SER A 83 11.74 -2.51 -3.96
C SER A 83 13.08 -2.48 -3.22
N ALA A 84 14.13 -1.99 -3.88
CA ALA A 84 15.44 -1.79 -3.27
C ALA A 84 15.38 -0.75 -2.15
N ARG A 85 14.62 0.34 -2.36
CA ARG A 85 14.42 1.41 -1.37
C ARG A 85 13.63 0.94 -0.13
N MET A 86 12.66 0.04 -0.31
CA MET A 86 11.96 -0.59 0.82
C MET A 86 12.74 -1.76 1.45
N GLY A 87 13.82 -2.23 0.83
CA GLY A 87 14.63 -3.34 1.32
C GLY A 87 13.95 -4.70 1.22
N ILE A 88 13.07 -4.90 0.24
CA ILE A 88 12.32 -6.15 0.02
C ILE A 88 12.46 -6.66 -1.41
N SER A 89 12.07 -7.92 -1.63
CA SER A 89 12.07 -8.48 -2.99
C SER A 89 11.08 -7.75 -3.91
N ARG A 90 11.40 -7.66 -5.21
CA ARG A 90 10.49 -7.12 -6.24
C ARG A 90 9.08 -7.73 -6.19
N ARG A 91 9.00 -9.04 -5.94
CA ARG A 91 7.72 -9.78 -5.81
C ARG A 91 6.94 -9.35 -4.57
N SER A 92 7.61 -9.24 -3.42
CA SER A 92 6.97 -8.79 -2.18
C SER A 92 6.45 -7.36 -2.33
N PHE A 93 7.26 -6.48 -2.92
CA PHE A 93 6.88 -5.10 -3.23
C PHE A 93 5.65 -5.04 -4.13
N TRP A 94 5.65 -5.82 -5.22
CA TRP A 94 4.49 -5.91 -6.12
C TRP A 94 3.22 -6.35 -5.39
N ASN A 95 3.32 -7.35 -4.50
CA ASN A 95 2.17 -7.81 -3.72
C ASN A 95 1.62 -6.70 -2.81
N ASP A 96 2.50 -5.94 -2.14
CA ASP A 96 2.09 -4.82 -1.28
C ASP A 96 1.43 -3.72 -2.12
N LEU A 97 2.02 -3.35 -3.27
CA LEU A 97 1.45 -2.35 -4.19
C LEU A 97 0.07 -2.77 -4.72
N ALA A 98 -0.05 -4.02 -5.19
CA ALA A 98 -1.32 -4.55 -5.72
C ALA A 98 -2.41 -4.61 -4.64
N SER A 99 -2.06 -5.05 -3.43
CA SER A 99 -2.96 -5.05 -2.28
C SER A 99 -3.42 -3.64 -1.93
N ALA A 100 -2.50 -2.68 -1.86
CA ALA A 100 -2.79 -1.28 -1.59
C ALA A 100 -3.80 -0.70 -2.60
N ARG A 101 -3.51 -0.84 -3.90
CA ARG A 101 -4.38 -0.33 -4.96
C ARG A 101 -5.76 -0.97 -4.92
N LYS A 102 -5.85 -2.28 -4.66
CA LYS A 102 -7.15 -2.97 -4.49
C LYS A 102 -7.95 -2.43 -3.31
N LYS A 103 -7.31 -2.24 -2.15
CA LYS A 103 -7.95 -1.69 -0.95
C LYS A 103 -8.43 -0.26 -1.15
N ILE A 104 -7.60 0.59 -1.75
CA ILE A 104 -7.96 1.97 -2.10
C ILE A 104 -9.15 1.98 -3.04
N ALA A 105 -9.10 1.21 -4.14
CA ALA A 105 -10.21 1.13 -5.07
C ALA A 105 -11.50 0.64 -4.40
N HIS A 106 -11.42 -0.38 -3.55
CA HIS A 106 -12.57 -0.88 -2.79
C HIS A 106 -13.15 0.17 -1.84
N ALA A 107 -12.30 0.95 -1.18
CA ALA A 107 -12.75 2.00 -0.28
C ALA A 107 -13.45 3.14 -1.04
N LEU A 108 -12.86 3.58 -2.16
CA LEU A 108 -13.40 4.67 -2.96
C LEU A 108 -14.71 4.28 -3.66
N VAL A 109 -14.78 3.09 -4.25
CA VAL A 109 -16.00 2.62 -4.95
C VAL A 109 -17.13 2.31 -3.96
N GLY A 110 -16.79 1.75 -2.79
CA GLY A 110 -17.79 1.37 -1.78
C GLY A 110 -18.17 2.47 -0.80
N GLY A 111 -17.55 3.65 -0.88
CA GLY A 111 -17.79 4.74 0.09
C GLY A 111 -17.38 4.38 1.52
N HIS A 112 -16.28 3.63 1.66
CA HIS A 112 -15.75 3.19 2.95
C HIS A 112 -14.74 4.20 3.50
N ALA A 113 -14.59 4.24 4.83
CA ALA A 113 -13.46 4.95 5.43
C ALA A 113 -12.15 4.18 5.19
N ILE A 114 -11.04 4.91 5.19
CA ILE A 114 -9.70 4.35 5.10
C ILE A 114 -8.97 4.64 6.40
N GLN A 115 -8.40 3.61 7.01
CA GLN A 115 -7.54 3.75 8.17
C GLN A 115 -6.14 3.24 7.84
N PHE A 116 -5.12 4.03 8.17
CA PHE A 116 -3.74 3.58 8.08
C PHE A 116 -3.28 2.99 9.40
N VAL A 117 -2.75 1.77 9.32
CA VAL A 117 -2.31 1.02 10.49
C VAL A 117 -0.83 0.71 10.42
N GLY A 118 -0.15 0.90 11.56
CA GLY A 118 1.24 0.50 11.77
C GLY A 118 1.29 -0.93 12.28
N GLY A 119 1.84 -1.85 11.48
CA GLY A 119 1.93 -3.26 11.82
C GLY A 119 2.30 -4.11 10.60
N ALA A 120 2.52 -5.42 10.80
CA ALA A 120 2.61 -6.35 9.67
C ALA A 120 1.29 -6.28 8.87
N PRO A 121 1.32 -6.40 7.53
CA PRO A 121 0.10 -6.37 6.73
C PRO A 121 -0.80 -7.55 7.15
N SER A 122 -1.81 -7.26 7.96
CA SER A 122 -2.89 -8.17 8.29
C SER A 122 -3.87 -8.17 7.10
N GLU A 123 -4.01 -9.32 6.44
CA GLU A 123 -5.14 -9.56 5.54
C GLU A 123 -6.39 -9.82 6.40
N HIS A 124 -6.94 -8.77 7.00
CA HIS A 124 -8.27 -8.79 7.56
C HIS A 124 -9.15 -7.86 6.72
N ILE A 125 -9.78 -8.41 5.69
CA ILE A 125 -11.04 -7.81 5.23
C ILE A 125 -12.02 -8.16 6.34
N THR A 126 -12.32 -7.20 7.22
CA THR A 126 -13.35 -7.34 8.24
C THR A 126 -14.70 -7.42 7.53
N LYS A 127 -15.07 -8.63 7.10
CA LYS A 127 -16.47 -8.95 6.81
C LYS A 127 -17.17 -8.96 8.16
N ASN A 128 -17.69 -7.82 8.59
CA ASN A 128 -18.63 -7.80 9.69
C ASN A 128 -19.98 -8.29 9.16
N GLU A 129 -20.13 -9.61 9.16
CA GLU A 129 -21.42 -10.26 9.13
C GLU A 129 -22.07 -10.13 10.53
N HIS A 130 -23.29 -9.59 10.53
CA HIS A 130 -24.33 -9.67 11.58
C HIS A 130 -24.13 -8.90 12.89
N ASN A 131 -25.00 -7.89 13.07
CA ASN A 131 -25.84 -7.87 14.26
C ASN A 131 -27.33 -7.76 13.85
N LYS A 132 -28.00 -8.93 13.78
CA LYS A 132 -29.46 -9.01 13.81
C LYS A 132 -29.85 -9.25 15.27
N GLY A 133 -30.56 -8.30 15.86
CA GLY A 133 -31.21 -8.42 17.16
C GLY A 133 -31.65 -7.03 17.61
N GLY A 134 -32.89 -6.75 17.97
CA GLY A 134 -34.08 -7.57 18.12
C GLY A 134 -35.26 -6.62 18.32
N LYS A 135 -36.45 -7.11 18.02
CA LYS A 135 -37.74 -6.43 18.20
C LYS A 135 -37.97 -6.15 19.69
N GLU A 136 -38.54 -5.00 20.03
CA GLU A 136 -39.52 -4.95 21.11
C GLU A 136 -40.75 -4.17 20.62
N ASN A 137 -41.79 -4.94 20.31
CA ASN A 137 -43.17 -4.46 20.28
C ASN A 137 -43.74 -4.64 21.70
N ALA A 138 -44.75 -3.81 22.03
CA ALA A 138 -45.47 -3.68 23.30
C ALA A 138 -44.83 -2.64 24.25
N LYS A 139 -45.54 -1.60 24.69
CA LYS A 139 -46.83 -1.66 25.38
C LYS A 139 -47.62 -0.35 25.21
N ILE A 140 -48.90 -0.48 24.84
CA ILE A 140 -49.95 0.54 25.01
C ILE A 140 -50.40 0.50 26.47
#